data_AF-A0A0D6QQT0-F1
#
_entry.id   AF-A0A0D6QQT0-F1
#
_cell.length_a   1.000
_cell.length_b   1.000
_cell.length_c   1.000
_cell.angle_alpha   90.00
_cell.angle_beta   90.00
_cell.angle_gamma   90.00
#
_symmetry.space_group_name_H-M   'P 1'
#
loop_
_entity.id
_entity.type
_entity.pdbx_description
1 polymer ?
#
loop_
_entity_poly.entity_id
_entity_poly.type
_entity_poly.pdbx_seq_one_letter_code
_entity_poly.pdbx_strand_id
1 'polypeptide(L)'
;MDTALEFTKRLVSLLRSERHAMAEFLVALAEFDRRGLWRERGHTSLFSFLRRELGLSAGAAQYRKTAAELIQCRSGRCPRRLR
;
A
#
# COMPACT_ATOMS: atom_id res chain seq x y z
N MET A 1 -38.26 -11.33 0.06
CA MET A 1 -37.64 -10.00 -0.05
C MET A 1 -36.23 -10.10 0.52
N ASP A 2 -35.33 -10.76 -0.22
CA ASP A 2 -33.95 -11.07 0.25
C ASP A 2 -32.87 -10.49 -0.66
N THR A 3 -33.25 -9.98 -1.83
CA THR A 3 -32.32 -9.49 -2.85
C THR A 3 -31.45 -8.34 -2.33
N ALA A 4 -32.02 -7.40 -1.57
CA ALA A 4 -31.26 -6.30 -1.00
C ALA A 4 -30.21 -6.80 0.01
N LEU A 5 -30.58 -7.75 0.87
CA LEU A 5 -29.71 -8.29 1.91
C LEU A 5 -28.58 -9.15 1.31
N GLU A 6 -28.88 -9.96 0.30
CA GLU A 6 -27.89 -10.74 -0.44
C GLU A 6 -26.93 -9.85 -1.25
N PHE A 7 -27.42 -8.77 -1.88
CA PHE A 7 -26.55 -7.79 -2.55
C PHE A 7 -25.66 -7.06 -1.55
N THR A 8 -26.18 -6.68 -0.37
CA THR A 8 -25.38 -6.07 0.69
C THR A 8 -24.28 -7.04 1.17
N LYS A 9 -24.59 -8.32 1.41
CA LYS A 9 -23.58 -9.34 1.76
C LYS A 9 -22.49 -9.44 0.70
N ARG A 10 -22.86 -9.43 -0.58
CA ARG A 10 -21.91 -9.45 -1.70
C ARG A 10 -21.01 -8.21 -1.70
N LEU A 11 -21.57 -7.02 -1.51
CA LEU A 11 -20.79 -5.78 -1.42
C LEU A 11 -19.81 -5.80 -0.24
N VAL A 12 -20.24 -6.29 0.92
CA VAL A 12 -19.37 -6.45 2.10
C VAL A 12 -18.23 -7.44 1.83
N SER A 13 -18.53 -8.55 1.16
CA SER A 13 -17.51 -9.52 0.78
C SER A 13 -16.48 -8.91 -0.20
N LEU A 14 -16.94 -8.18 -1.21
CA LEU A 14 -16.07 -7.50 -2.17
C LEU A 14 -15.19 -6.45 -1.48
N LEU A 15 -15.77 -5.64 -0.59
CA LEU A 15 -15.03 -4.64 0.18
C LEU A 15 -13.98 -5.28 1.09
N ARG A 16 -14.28 -6.44 1.68
CA ARG A 16 -13.30 -7.20 2.48
C ARG A 16 -12.15 -7.69 1.61
N SER A 17 -12.44 -8.25 0.44
CA SER A 17 -11.41 -8.71 -0.50
C SER A 17 -10.54 -7.56 -0.99
N GLU A 18 -11.13 -6.40 -1.31
CA GLU A 18 -10.39 -5.20 -1.70
C GLU A 18 -9.44 -4.73 -0.58
N ARG A 19 -9.94 -4.66 0.67
CA ARG A 19 -9.11 -4.30 1.82
C ARG A 19 -7.99 -5.31 2.07
N HIS A 20 -8.25 -6.60 1.87
CA HIS A 20 -7.25 -7.64 2.01
C HIS A 20 -6.14 -7.50 0.95
N ALA A 21 -6.52 -7.35 -0.32
CA ALA A 21 -5.58 -7.12 -1.41
C ALA A 21 -4.75 -5.83 -1.18
N MET A 22 -5.37 -4.77 -0.66
CA MET A 22 -4.66 -3.55 -0.29
C MET A 22 -3.66 -3.79 0.84
N ALA A 23 -4.03 -4.56 1.87
CA ALA A 23 -3.14 -4.88 2.98
C ALA A 23 -1.94 -5.70 2.52
N GLU A 24 -2.16 -6.73 1.70
CA GLU A 24 -1.08 -7.52 1.09
C GLU A 24 -0.16 -6.65 0.24
N PHE A 25 -0.73 -5.79 -0.61
CA PHE A 25 0.05 -4.84 -1.41
C PHE A 25 0.94 -3.94 -0.54
N LEU A 26 0.39 -3.39 0.55
CA LEU A 26 1.15 -2.51 1.44
C LEU A 26 2.26 -3.23 2.20
N VAL A 27 2.04 -4.49 2.60
CA VAL A 27 3.09 -5.31 3.25
C VAL A 27 4.19 -5.64 2.25
N ALA A 28 3.84 -6.05 1.03
CA ALA A 28 4.81 -6.30 -0.04
C ALA A 28 5.59 -5.03 -0.40
N LEU A 29 4.92 -3.88 -0.44
CA LEU A 29 5.55 -2.58 -0.70
C LEU A 29 6.52 -2.18 0.43
N ALA A 30 6.14 -2.40 1.69
CA ALA A 30 7.00 -2.15 2.84
C ALA A 30 8.25 -3.03 2.80
N GLU A 31 8.12 -4.29 2.43
CA GLU A 31 9.26 -5.18 2.24
C GLU A 31 10.14 -4.77 1.06
N PHE A 32 9.53 -4.38 -0.06
CA PHE A 32 10.24 -3.89 -1.24
C PHE A 32 11.07 -2.64 -0.92
N ASP A 33 10.50 -1.71 -0.16
CA ASP A 33 11.19 -0.51 0.32
C ASP A 33 12.31 -0.84 1.32
N ARG A 34 12.05 -1.75 2.27
CA ARG A 34 13.04 -2.23 3.25
C ARG A 34 14.27 -2.86 2.58
N ARG A 35 14.05 -3.61 1.50
CA ARG A 35 15.12 -4.23 0.70
C ARG A 35 15.81 -3.24 -0.25
N GLY A 36 15.24 -2.04 -0.44
CA GLY A 36 15.82 -1.01 -1.31
C GLY A 36 15.75 -1.35 -2.81
N LEU A 37 14.86 -2.25 -3.22
CA LEU A 37 14.79 -2.80 -4.59
C LEU A 37 14.46 -1.75 -5.66
N TRP A 38 13.87 -0.62 -5.27
CA TRP A 38 13.68 0.53 -6.16
C TRP A 38 15.01 1.12 -6.66
N ARG A 39 16.12 0.97 -5.91
CA ARG A 39 17.45 1.41 -6.35
C ARG A 39 18.02 0.53 -7.45
N GLU A 40 17.81 -0.78 -7.34
CA GLU A 40 18.23 -1.75 -8.36
C GLU A 40 17.52 -1.50 -9.69
N ARG A 41 16.29 -0.98 -9.63
CA ARG A 41 15.52 -0.52 -10.79
C ARG A 41 15.91 0.88 -11.28
N GLY A 42 16.88 1.55 -10.66
CA GLY A 42 17.38 2.87 -11.06
C GLY A 42 16.50 4.04 -10.63
N HIS A 43 15.55 3.85 -9.70
CA HIS A 43 14.74 4.94 -9.19
C HIS A 43 15.43 5.67 -8.03
N THR A 44 15.17 6.97 -7.92
CA THR A 44 15.70 7.83 -6.86
C THR A 44 14.97 7.68 -5.52
N SER A 45 13.73 7.17 -5.54
CA SER A 45 12.92 6.93 -4.34
C SER A 45 11.75 5.99 -4.63
N LEU A 46 11.18 5.39 -3.58
CA LEU A 46 9.94 4.60 -3.67
C LEU A 46 8.80 5.39 -4.33
N PHE A 47 8.70 6.70 -4.07
CA PHE A 47 7.68 7.55 -4.69
C PHE A 47 7.86 7.64 -6.22
N SER A 48 9.10 7.74 -6.69
CA SER A 48 9.41 7.76 -8.12
C SER A 48 9.03 6.41 -8.78
N PHE A 49 9.32 5.30 -8.10
CA PHE A 49 8.90 3.96 -8.55
C PHE A 49 7.37 3.86 -8.64
N LEU A 50 6.64 4.21 -7.58
CA LEU A 50 5.16 4.17 -7.55
C LEU A 50 4.51 5.01 -8.67
N ARG A 51 5.12 6.14 -9.02
CA ARG A 51 4.60 7.01 -10.08
C ARG A 51 4.95 6.55 -11.48
N ARG A 52 6.16 6.04 -11.70
CA ARG A 52 6.67 5.69 -13.03
C ARG A 52 6.30 4.27 -13.45
N GLU A 53 6.44 3.31 -12.54
CA GLU A 53 6.18 1.88 -12.83
C GLU A 53 4.72 1.51 -12.59
N LEU A 54 4.14 1.99 -11.49
CA LEU A 54 2.76 1.65 -11.11
C LEU A 54 1.72 2.68 -11.58
N GLY A 55 2.16 3.79 -12.20
CA GLY A 55 1.26 4.82 -12.76
C GLY A 55 0.37 5.52 -11.73
N LEU A 56 0.71 5.46 -10.45
CA LEU A 56 -0.13 6.02 -9.39
C LEU A 56 -0.14 7.56 -9.42
N SER A 57 -1.28 8.15 -9.08
CA SER A 57 -1.37 9.58 -8.83
C SER A 57 -0.47 9.99 -7.65
N ALA A 58 -0.07 11.26 -7.61
CA ALA A 58 0.81 11.77 -6.55
C ALA A 58 0.23 11.51 -5.14
N GLY A 59 -1.08 11.73 -4.96
CA GLY A 59 -1.76 11.47 -3.69
C GLY A 59 -1.79 9.97 -3.35
N ALA A 60 -2.08 9.12 -4.33
CA ALA A 60 -2.13 7.67 -4.14
C ALA A 60 -0.74 7.07 -3.81
N ALA A 61 0.30 7.59 -4.44
CA ALA A 61 1.69 7.22 -4.18
C ALA A 61 2.15 7.68 -2.80
N GLN A 62 1.82 8.92 -2.41
CA GLN A 62 2.17 9.44 -1.09
C GLN A 62 1.49 8.65 0.03
N TYR A 63 0.21 8.36 -0.10
CA TYR A 63 -0.54 7.57 0.88
C TYR A 63 0.07 6.17 1.07
N ARG A 64 0.38 5.47 -0.02
CA ARG A 64 0.96 4.12 0.01
C ARG A 64 2.39 4.11 0.56
N LYS A 65 3.18 5.14 0.23
CA LYS A 65 4.51 5.32 0.81
C LYS A 65 4.41 5.50 2.34
N THR A 66 3.56 6.40 2.83
CA THR A 66 3.39 6.62 4.28
C THR A 66 2.91 5.35 4.98
N ALA A 67 1.97 4.60 4.38
CA ALA A 67 1.51 3.34 4.94
C ALA A 67 2.63 2.29 5.03
N ALA A 68 3.46 2.17 4.00
CA ALA A 68 4.63 1.29 4.01
C ALA A 68 5.66 1.70 5.09
N GLU A 69 5.90 3.00 5.27
CA GLU A 69 6.75 3.54 6.33
C GLU A 69 6.20 3.18 7.73
N LEU A 70 4.89 3.33 7.96
CA LEU A 70 4.24 2.98 9.23
C LEU A 70 4.30 1.49 9.56
N ILE A 71 4.16 0.62 8.55
CA ILE A 71 4.31 -0.84 8.72
C ILE A 71 5.75 -1.17 9.16
N GLN A 72 6.74 -0.48 8.61
CA GLN A 72 8.15 -0.62 9.01
C GLN A 72 8.41 -0.06 10.43
N CYS A 73 7.74 1.02 10.84
CA CYS A 73 7.85 1.55 12.21
C CYS A 73 7.52 0.49 13.25
N ARG A 74 6.41 -0.24 13.04
CA ARG A 74 5.92 -1.26 13.98
C ARG A 74 6.92 -2.41 14.18
N SER A 75 7.82 -2.63 13.22
CA SER A 75 8.86 -3.67 13.28
C SER A 75 10.21 -3.17 13.84
N GLY A 76 10.26 -1.97 14.42
CA GLY A 76 11.40 -1.49 15.22
C GLY A 76 12.27 -0.42 14.58
N ARG A 77 11.87 0.16 13.43
CA ARG A 77 12.63 1.23 12.77
C ARG A 77 11.69 2.38 12.38
N CYS A 78 11.58 3.38 13.26
CA CYS A 78 10.75 4.57 13.02
C CYS A 78 11.51 5.54 12.08
N PRO A 79 10.98 5.90 10.89
CA PRO A 79 11.60 6.86 10.00
C PRO A 79 11.52 8.28 10.59
N ARG A 80 12.59 9.04 10.40
CA ARG A 80 12.84 10.37 10.98
C ARG A 80 11.79 11.46 10.67
N ARG A 81 10.80 11.21 9.82
CA ARG A 81 9.75 12.19 9.44
C ARG A 81 8.55 12.25 10.39
N LEU A 82 8.43 11.31 11.33
CA LEU A 82 7.33 11.23 12.31
C LEU A 82 7.80 11.52 13.76
N ARG A 83 8.99 12.10 13.92
CA ARG A 83 9.44 12.67 15.20
C ARG A 83 9.12 14.15 15.27
#